data_AF-A0A1H5QU90-F1
#
_entry.id   AF-A0A1H5QU90-F1
#
_cell.length_a   1.000
_cell.length_b   1.000
_cell.length_c   1.000
_cell.angle_alpha   90.00
_cell.angle_beta   90.00
_cell.angle_gamma   90.00
#
_symmetry.space_group_name_H-M   'P 1'
#
loop_
_entity.id
_entity.type
_entity.pdbx_description
1 polymer ?
#
loop_
_entity_poly.entity_id
_entity_poly.type
_entity_poly.pdbx_seq_one_letter_code
_entity_poly.pdbx_strand_id
1 'polypeptide(L)'
;MDMPTLGPAHDALKAFAGDWTGTEELAASPWAPASTARAECRYRSELNGFALVQDYRQLRDDGTEFLGHNIFTVDPHTGETLWYGFDSYGYPPESPARGDWSGATLVLEKQTARGVARHRLTPDGATLTHEIDIRLGEDGEFSAFLRARYTRENR
;
A
#
# COMPACT_ATOMS: atom_id res chain seq x y z
N MET A 1 -27.38 5.42 -18.65
CA MET A 1 -26.28 5.48 -17.66
C MET A 1 -25.03 5.20 -18.44
N ASP A 2 -24.17 6.20 -18.59
CA ASP A 2 -22.90 6.00 -19.30
C ASP A 2 -22.03 5.05 -18.49
N MET A 3 -21.40 4.10 -19.17
CA MET A 3 -20.44 3.22 -18.51
C MET A 3 -19.24 4.04 -18.04
N PRO A 4 -18.72 3.80 -16.82
CA PRO A 4 -17.49 4.44 -16.38
C PRO A 4 -16.35 4.09 -17.34
N THR A 5 -15.44 5.03 -17.55
CA THR A 5 -14.24 4.85 -18.38
C THR A 5 -12.99 4.83 -17.50
N LEU A 6 -11.97 4.10 -17.96
CA LEU A 6 -10.65 4.18 -17.32
C LEU A 6 -10.09 5.59 -17.49
N GLY A 7 -9.37 6.04 -16.48
CA GLY A 7 -8.77 7.37 -16.41
C GLY A 7 -7.30 7.31 -16.02
N PRO A 8 -6.60 8.45 -15.94
CA PRO A 8 -5.16 8.50 -15.72
C PRO A 8 -4.68 7.75 -14.47
N ALA A 9 -5.42 7.84 -13.36
CA ALA A 9 -5.08 7.11 -12.13
C ALA A 9 -5.23 5.59 -12.28
N HIS A 10 -6.20 5.11 -13.06
CA HIS A 10 -6.33 3.68 -13.38
C HIS A 10 -5.13 3.20 -14.21
N ASP A 11 -4.69 4.00 -15.17
CA ASP A 11 -3.52 3.68 -15.99
C ASP A 11 -2.24 3.67 -15.16
N ALA A 12 -2.07 4.63 -14.25
CA ALA A 12 -0.91 4.70 -13.36
C ALA A 12 -0.79 3.47 -12.44
N LEU A 13 -1.91 2.94 -11.94
CA LEU A 13 -1.93 1.72 -11.12
C LEU A 13 -1.33 0.50 -11.84
N LYS A 14 -1.35 0.46 -13.17
CA LYS A 14 -0.77 -0.66 -13.95
C LYS A 14 0.74 -0.80 -13.72
N ALA A 15 1.44 0.27 -13.32
CA ALA A 15 2.87 0.23 -13.03
C ALA A 15 3.24 -0.74 -11.90
N PHE A 16 2.31 -0.98 -10.97
CA PHE A 16 2.51 -1.93 -9.87
C PHE A 16 2.30 -3.39 -10.26
N ALA A 17 1.54 -3.68 -11.32
CA ALA A 17 1.16 -5.05 -11.68
C ALA A 17 2.38 -5.94 -11.86
N GLY A 18 2.42 -7.10 -11.20
CA GLY A 18 3.57 -8.00 -11.15
C GLY A 18 3.76 -8.65 -9.80
N ASP A 19 4.69 -9.60 -9.75
CA ASP A 19 5.17 -10.24 -8.52
C ASP A 19 6.45 -9.54 -8.06
N TRP A 20 6.55 -9.23 -6.78
CA TRP A 20 7.66 -8.48 -6.19
C TRP A 20 8.10 -9.12 -4.88
N THR A 21 9.39 -9.12 -4.61
CA THR A 21 9.96 -9.61 -3.35
C THR A 21 11.02 -8.67 -2.81
N GLY A 22 11.16 -8.58 -1.48
CA GLY A 22 12.16 -7.70 -0.90
C GLY A 22 12.20 -7.70 0.61
N THR A 23 12.82 -6.65 1.15
CA THR A 23 13.04 -6.46 2.58
C THR A 23 12.35 -5.21 3.08
N GLU A 24 11.99 -5.25 4.35
CA GLU A 24 11.32 -4.16 5.05
C GLU A 24 12.05 -3.88 6.36
N GLU A 25 12.30 -2.60 6.60
CA GLU A 25 12.82 -2.08 7.86
C GLU A 25 11.67 -1.39 8.59
N LEU A 26 11.31 -1.93 9.75
CA LEU A 26 10.28 -1.37 10.62
C LEU A 26 10.95 -0.61 11.76
N ALA A 27 10.61 0.66 11.89
CA ALA A 27 11.06 1.48 13.00
C ALA A 27 10.40 1.04 14.32
N ALA A 28 11.05 1.37 15.43
CA ALA A 28 10.45 1.19 16.75
C ALA A 28 9.18 2.04 16.86
N SER A 29 8.13 1.47 17.44
CA SER A 29 6.85 2.12 17.68
C SER A 29 6.39 1.86 19.12
N PRO A 30 5.36 2.55 19.62
CA PRO A 30 4.80 2.26 20.95
C PRO A 30 4.30 0.81 21.13
N TRP A 31 4.12 0.06 20.04
CA TRP A 31 3.56 -1.29 20.06
C TRP A 31 4.61 -2.39 19.85
N ALA A 32 5.76 -2.06 19.26
CA ALA A 32 6.78 -3.06 18.88
C ALA A 32 8.17 -2.43 18.75
N PRO A 33 9.24 -3.18 19.10
CA PRO A 33 10.61 -2.76 18.82
C PRO A 33 10.89 -2.68 17.32
N ALA A 34 11.98 -2.00 16.95
CA ALA A 34 12.46 -2.01 15.57
C ALA A 34 12.76 -3.44 15.12
N SER A 35 12.43 -3.76 13.87
CA SER A 35 12.58 -5.11 13.32
C SER A 35 12.78 -5.09 11.82
N THR A 36 13.19 -6.23 11.27
CA THR A 36 13.27 -6.46 9.82
C THR A 36 12.33 -7.58 9.41
N ALA A 37 11.84 -7.51 8.18
CA ALA A 37 11.04 -8.57 7.58
C ALA A 37 11.40 -8.75 6.11
N ARG A 38 11.02 -9.91 5.55
CA ARG A 38 10.96 -10.13 4.10
C ARG A 38 9.51 -10.08 3.67
N ALA A 39 9.26 -9.57 2.48
CA ALA A 39 7.91 -9.52 1.95
C ALA A 39 7.82 -9.98 0.50
N GLU A 40 6.67 -10.57 0.20
CA GLU A 40 6.19 -10.95 -1.12
C GLU A 40 4.94 -10.13 -1.41
N CYS A 41 4.92 -9.43 -2.54
CA CYS A 41 3.78 -8.62 -3.00
C CYS A 41 3.39 -9.08 -4.40
N ARG A 42 2.13 -9.47 -4.59
CA ARG A 42 1.58 -9.84 -5.90
C ARG A 42 0.46 -8.91 -6.29
N TYR A 43 0.70 -8.07 -7.29
CA TYR A 43 -0.27 -7.12 -7.83
C TYR A 43 -0.85 -7.60 -9.15
N ARG A 44 -2.17 -7.58 -9.30
CA ARG A 44 -2.90 -7.99 -10.51
C ARG A 44 -3.95 -6.95 -10.88
N SER A 45 -4.02 -6.61 -12.16
CA SER A 45 -5.15 -5.82 -12.67
C SER A 45 -6.39 -6.71 -12.76
N GLU A 46 -7.47 -6.25 -12.15
CA GLU A 46 -8.76 -6.95 -12.07
C GLU A 46 -9.86 -6.03 -12.58
N LEU A 47 -11.08 -6.57 -12.71
CA LEU A 47 -12.26 -5.81 -13.14
C LEU A 47 -12.01 -5.03 -14.44
N ASN A 48 -11.35 -5.65 -15.44
CA ASN A 48 -10.98 -5.01 -16.70
C ASN A 48 -10.12 -3.73 -16.55
N GLY A 49 -9.29 -3.66 -15.51
CA GLY A 49 -8.38 -2.54 -15.25
C GLY A 49 -8.95 -1.45 -14.34
N PHE A 50 -10.19 -1.60 -13.87
CA PHE A 50 -10.79 -0.70 -12.89
C PHE A 50 -10.25 -0.91 -11.47
N ALA A 51 -9.65 -2.06 -11.19
CA ALA A 51 -9.03 -2.35 -9.91
C ALA A 51 -7.63 -2.93 -10.08
N LEU A 52 -6.78 -2.66 -9.10
CA LEU A 52 -5.54 -3.38 -8.88
C LEU A 52 -5.66 -4.12 -7.54
N VAL A 53 -5.51 -5.43 -7.55
CA VAL A 53 -5.55 -6.27 -6.36
C VAL A 53 -4.14 -6.66 -5.97
N GLN A 54 -3.81 -6.54 -4.68
CA GLN A 54 -2.54 -6.98 -4.11
C GLN A 54 -2.79 -8.08 -3.08
N ASP A 55 -2.08 -9.21 -3.22
CA ASP A 55 -1.83 -10.12 -2.11
C ASP A 55 -0.44 -9.79 -1.53
N TYR A 56 -0.36 -9.69 -0.21
CA TYR A 56 0.84 -9.32 0.53
C TYR A 56 1.13 -10.35 1.61
N ARG A 57 2.40 -10.75 1.74
CA ARG A 57 2.88 -11.62 2.80
C ARG A 57 4.19 -11.08 3.35
N GLN A 58 4.19 -10.74 4.62
CA GLN A 58 5.37 -10.36 5.40
C GLN A 58 5.78 -11.54 6.27
N LEU A 59 7.04 -11.97 6.18
CA LEU A 59 7.65 -13.00 7.02
C LEU A 59 8.73 -12.36 7.90
N ARG A 60 8.57 -12.49 9.21
CA ARG A 60 9.51 -11.99 10.22
C ARG A 60 10.55 -13.05 10.60
N ASP A 61 11.62 -12.62 11.25
CA ASP A 61 12.72 -13.51 11.66
C ASP A 61 12.29 -14.60 12.66
N ASP A 62 11.25 -14.34 13.44
CA ASP A 62 10.65 -15.33 14.37
C ASP A 62 9.73 -16.35 13.68
N GLY A 63 9.59 -16.26 12.35
CA GLY A 63 8.74 -17.13 11.54
C GLY A 63 7.26 -16.72 11.54
N THR A 64 6.88 -15.64 12.23
CA THR A 64 5.51 -15.14 12.18
C THR A 64 5.23 -14.46 10.83
N GLU A 65 3.98 -14.59 10.40
CA GLU A 65 3.51 -13.99 9.14
C GLU A 65 2.43 -12.94 9.40
N PHE A 66 2.49 -11.88 8.60
CA PHE A 66 1.38 -10.95 8.43
C PHE A 66 0.93 -10.99 6.98
N LEU A 67 -0.36 -11.24 6.78
CA LEU A 67 -0.95 -11.37 5.45
C LEU A 67 -1.89 -10.19 5.18
N GLY A 68 -1.84 -9.66 3.96
CA GLY A 68 -2.70 -8.58 3.51
C GLY A 68 -3.35 -8.91 2.16
N HIS A 69 -4.58 -8.45 1.98
CA HIS A 69 -5.29 -8.45 0.72
C HIS A 69 -5.86 -7.06 0.48
N ASN A 70 -5.37 -6.39 -0.57
CA ASN A 70 -5.64 -4.99 -0.81
C ASN A 70 -6.26 -4.78 -2.19
N ILE A 71 -7.18 -3.83 -2.28
CA ILE A 71 -7.85 -3.46 -3.52
C ILE A 71 -7.67 -1.95 -3.70
N PHE A 72 -7.04 -1.57 -4.80
CA PHE A 72 -6.88 -0.18 -5.23
C PHE A 72 -7.88 0.10 -6.36
N THR A 73 -8.66 1.17 -6.21
CA THR A 73 -9.62 1.65 -7.22
C THR A 73 -9.46 3.16 -7.40
N VAL A 74 -10.23 3.77 -8.29
CA VAL A 74 -10.26 5.22 -8.45
C VAL A 74 -11.68 5.72 -8.18
N ASP A 75 -11.80 6.79 -7.40
CA ASP A 75 -13.07 7.48 -7.19
C ASP A 75 -13.52 8.15 -8.50
N PRO A 76 -14.66 7.78 -9.08
CA PRO A 76 -15.10 8.35 -10.36
C PRO A 76 -15.49 9.84 -10.26
N HIS A 77 -15.73 10.36 -9.06
CA HIS A 77 -16.10 11.76 -8.85
C HIS A 77 -14.88 12.67 -8.66
N THR A 78 -13.86 12.20 -7.96
CA THR A 78 -12.69 13.02 -7.61
C THR A 78 -11.43 12.66 -8.41
N GLY A 79 -11.35 11.43 -8.94
CA GLY A 79 -10.14 10.91 -9.58
C GLY A 79 -9.06 10.43 -8.61
N GLU A 80 -9.30 10.52 -7.30
CA GLU A 80 -8.39 10.03 -6.26
C GLU A 80 -8.30 8.50 -6.30
N THR A 81 -7.13 7.97 -5.95
CA THR A 81 -6.97 6.54 -5.70
C THR A 81 -7.53 6.20 -4.32
N LEU A 82 -8.33 5.15 -4.27
CA LEU A 82 -8.88 4.56 -3.05
C LEU A 82 -8.17 3.24 -2.79
N TRP A 83 -7.86 2.96 -1.52
CA TRP A 83 -7.29 1.68 -1.10
C TRP A 83 -8.08 1.08 0.05
N TYR A 84 -8.63 -0.10 -0.20
CA TYR A 84 -9.30 -0.97 0.77
C TYR A 84 -8.36 -2.12 1.15
N GLY A 85 -8.17 -2.36 2.43
CA GLY A 85 -7.25 -3.39 2.93
C GLY A 85 -7.90 -4.31 3.95
N PHE A 86 -7.66 -5.61 3.78
CA PHE A 86 -8.00 -6.68 4.71
C PHE A 86 -6.70 -7.33 5.15
N ASP A 87 -6.57 -7.68 6.43
CA ASP A 87 -5.34 -8.28 6.94
C ASP A 87 -5.59 -9.41 7.94
N SER A 88 -4.52 -10.14 8.27
CA SER A 88 -4.55 -11.28 9.19
C SER A 88 -4.76 -10.90 10.66
N TYR A 89 -4.82 -9.61 11.02
CA TYR A 89 -5.34 -9.21 12.33
C TYR A 89 -6.87 -9.21 12.37
N GLY A 90 -7.53 -9.23 11.21
CA GLY A 90 -8.98 -9.47 11.11
C GLY A 90 -9.82 -8.27 11.52
N TYR A 91 -9.25 -7.06 11.61
CA TYR A 91 -10.04 -5.85 11.80
C TYR A 91 -10.89 -5.58 10.55
N PRO A 92 -12.17 -5.21 10.70
CA PRO A 92 -12.99 -4.86 9.55
C PRO A 92 -12.41 -3.63 8.85
N PRO A 93 -12.42 -3.55 7.51
CA PRO A 93 -12.03 -2.34 6.82
C PRO A 93 -13.00 -1.22 7.17
N GLU A 94 -12.48 -0.10 7.67
CA GLU A 94 -13.23 1.14 7.86
C GLU A 94 -13.36 1.87 6.51
N SER A 95 -13.23 3.20 6.50
CA SER A 95 -13.10 3.99 5.27
C SER A 95 -11.83 3.61 4.49
N PRO A 96 -11.84 3.68 3.15
CA PRO A 96 -10.64 3.47 2.36
C PRO A 96 -9.58 4.51 2.72
N ALA A 97 -8.31 4.11 2.61
CA ALA A 97 -7.24 5.09 2.48
C ALA A 97 -7.42 5.83 1.15
N ARG A 98 -7.10 7.12 1.12
CA ARG A 98 -7.34 7.99 -0.04
C ARG A 98 -6.09 8.79 -0.38
N GLY A 99 -5.95 9.14 -1.65
CA GLY A 99 -4.97 10.13 -2.08
C GLY A 99 -4.66 10.06 -3.57
N ASP A 100 -3.56 10.69 -3.94
CA ASP A 100 -3.26 11.07 -5.31
C ASP A 100 -1.86 10.65 -5.75
N TRP A 101 -1.64 10.74 -7.06
CA TRP A 101 -0.35 10.57 -7.67
C TRP A 101 0.43 11.89 -7.68
N SER A 102 1.65 11.87 -7.17
CA SER A 102 2.64 12.93 -7.30
C SER A 102 3.81 12.42 -8.15
N GLY A 103 3.78 12.75 -9.45
CA GLY A 103 4.68 12.13 -10.42
C GLY A 103 4.43 10.63 -10.51
N ALA A 104 5.46 9.82 -10.27
CA ALA A 104 5.36 8.36 -10.22
C ALA A 104 4.98 7.81 -8.83
N THR A 105 4.83 8.66 -7.82
CA THR A 105 4.57 8.22 -6.44
C THR A 105 3.10 8.32 -6.10
N LEU A 106 2.47 7.19 -5.77
CA LEU A 106 1.14 7.15 -5.18
C LEU A 106 1.24 7.47 -3.68
N VAL A 107 0.57 8.51 -3.23
CA VAL A 107 0.49 8.90 -1.83
C VAL A 107 -0.90 8.61 -1.30
N LEU A 108 -1.02 7.80 -0.26
CA LEU A 108 -2.28 7.42 0.35
C LEU A 108 -2.24 7.70 1.85
N GLU A 109 -3.28 8.31 2.39
CA GLU A 109 -3.45 8.46 3.84
C GLU A 109 -4.57 7.56 4.34
N LYS A 110 -4.24 6.73 5.33
CA LYS A 110 -5.18 5.93 6.10
C LYS A 110 -5.37 6.59 7.46
N GLN A 111 -6.57 7.11 7.68
CA GLN A 111 -6.97 7.66 8.99
C GLN A 111 -7.62 6.55 9.81
N THR A 112 -7.23 6.46 11.08
CA THR A 112 -7.81 5.53 12.06
C THR A 112 -7.96 6.24 13.40
N ALA A 113 -8.69 5.65 14.34
CA ALA A 113 -8.77 6.15 15.71
C ALA A 113 -7.39 6.26 16.42
N ARG A 114 -6.35 5.57 15.93
CA ARG A 114 -4.99 5.58 16.50
C ARG A 114 -4.09 6.67 15.91
N GLY A 115 -4.51 7.32 14.83
CA GLY A 115 -3.70 8.29 14.09
C GLY A 115 -3.77 8.08 12.58
N VAL A 116 -2.84 8.73 11.86
CA VAL A 116 -2.77 8.71 10.40
C VAL A 116 -1.52 7.97 9.94
N ALA A 117 -1.69 7.00 9.05
CA ALA A 117 -0.59 6.39 8.32
C ALA A 117 -0.56 6.95 6.89
N ARG A 118 0.57 7.53 6.49
CA ARG A 118 0.83 7.99 5.13
C ARG A 118 1.72 6.98 4.42
N HIS A 119 1.19 6.38 3.37
CA HIS A 119 1.90 5.45 2.51
C HIS A 119 2.35 6.18 1.25
N ARG A 120 3.58 5.92 0.83
CA ARG A 120 4.13 6.35 -0.46
C ARG A 120 4.61 5.12 -1.20
N LEU A 121 4.05 4.88 -2.37
CA LEU A 121 4.42 3.76 -3.23
C LEU A 121 4.97 4.32 -4.54
N THR A 122 6.21 3.97 -4.87
CA THR A 122 6.91 4.46 -6.06
C THR A 122 7.44 3.28 -6.87
N PRO A 123 6.74 2.87 -7.96
CA PRO A 123 7.27 1.93 -8.92
C PRO A 123 8.29 2.63 -9.84
N ASP A 124 9.44 2.00 -10.03
CA ASP A 124 10.51 2.44 -10.92
C ASP A 124 11.12 1.21 -11.62
N GLY A 125 10.56 0.87 -12.79
CA GLY A 125 10.95 -0.29 -13.58
C GLY A 125 10.82 -1.61 -12.80
N ALA A 126 11.96 -2.20 -12.44
CA ALA A 126 12.04 -3.44 -11.67
C ALA A 126 12.14 -3.21 -10.15
N THR A 127 12.06 -1.97 -9.68
CA THR A 127 12.07 -1.63 -8.24
C THR A 127 10.72 -1.07 -7.82
N LEU A 128 10.22 -1.48 -6.66
CA LEU A 128 9.08 -0.86 -5.99
C LEU A 128 9.53 -0.42 -4.59
N THR A 129 9.46 0.88 -4.33
CA THR A 129 9.71 1.45 -3.01
C THR A 129 8.38 1.65 -2.29
N HIS A 130 8.29 1.24 -1.03
CA HIS A 130 7.15 1.50 -0.16
C HIS A 130 7.62 2.13 1.15
N GLU A 131 7.12 3.32 1.43
CA GLU A 131 7.44 4.04 2.66
C GLU A 131 6.17 4.35 3.43
N ILE A 132 6.20 4.11 4.73
CA ILE A 132 5.09 4.45 5.63
C ILE A 132 5.63 5.40 6.69
N ASP A 133 4.96 6.54 6.83
CA ASP A 133 5.12 7.42 7.98
C ASP A 133 3.83 7.43 8.80
N ILE A 134 3.96 7.49 10.12
CA ILE A 134 2.83 7.55 11.03
C ILE A 134 2.83 8.84 11.82
N ARG A 135 1.64 9.40 12.02
CA ARG A 135 1.36 10.50 12.93
C ARG A 135 0.38 10.02 13.98
N LEU A 136 0.81 10.03 15.24
CA LEU A 136 0.01 9.58 16.37
C LEU A 136 -0.69 10.77 17.03
N GLY A 137 -1.99 10.66 17.26
CA GLY A 137 -2.80 11.78 17.74
C GLY A 137 -2.97 12.90 16.69
N GLU A 138 -3.79 13.90 17.02
CA GLU A 138 -4.08 15.01 16.10
C GLU A 138 -2.88 15.96 15.93
N ASP A 139 -2.15 16.23 17.02
CA ASP A 139 -1.04 17.20 17.04
C ASP A 139 0.36 16.57 16.87
N GLY A 140 0.44 15.28 16.56
CA GLY A 140 1.72 14.61 16.35
C GLY A 140 2.44 15.07 15.08
N GLU A 141 3.75 14.82 14.99
CA GLU A 141 4.47 14.91 13.73
C GLU A 141 4.51 13.54 13.03
N PHE A 142 4.66 13.54 11.70
CA PHE A 142 4.91 12.31 10.97
C PHE A 142 6.32 11.80 11.29
N SER A 143 6.40 10.51 11.63
CA SER A 143 7.66 9.80 11.88
C SER A 143 7.73 8.55 11.02
N ALA A 144 8.94 8.16 10.62
CA ALA A 144 9.17 6.97 9.82
C ALA A 144 8.69 5.72 10.55
N PHE A 145 7.92 4.87 9.87
CA PHE A 145 7.45 3.60 10.40
C PHE A 145 7.96 2.41 9.60
N LEU A 146 7.83 2.44 8.28
CA LEU A 146 8.31 1.37 7.39
C LEU A 146 9.09 1.96 6.23
N ARG A 147 10.20 1.32 5.89
CA ARG A 147 10.94 1.55 4.65
C ARG A 147 11.17 0.21 3.99
N ALA A 148 10.67 0.06 2.77
CA ALA A 148 10.77 -1.18 2.03
C ALA A 148 11.18 -0.93 0.60
N ARG A 149 11.91 -1.91 0.08
CA ARG A 149 12.29 -1.99 -1.33
C ARG A 149 12.08 -3.41 -1.81
N TYR A 150 11.28 -3.53 -2.86
CA TYR A 150 11.01 -4.79 -3.54
C TYR A 150 11.61 -4.77 -4.94
N THR A 151 12.01 -5.95 -5.40
CA THR A 151 12.47 -6.20 -6.76
C THR A 151 11.43 -7.04 -7.47
N ARG A 152 11.12 -6.68 -8.72
CA ARG A 152 10.19 -7.43 -9.56
C ARG A 152 10.78 -8.80 -9.87
N GLU A 153 9.97 -9.84 -9.73
CA GLU A 153 10.36 -11.17 -10.18
C GLU A 153 10.29 -11.26 -11.71
N ASN A 154 11.36 -11.77 -12.33
CA ASN A 154 11.31 -12.14 -13.74
C ASN A 154 10.59 -13.49 -13.86
N ARG A 155 9.41 -13.50 -14.47
CA ARG A 155 8.73 -14.73 -14.90
C ARG A 155 8.82 -14.91 -16.40
#